data_AF-A0A292RDQ5-F1
#
_entry.id   AF-A0A292RDQ5-F1
#
_cell.length_a   1.000
_cell.length_b   1.000
_cell.length_c   1.000
_cell.angle_alpha   90.00
_cell.angle_beta   90.00
_cell.angle_gamma   90.00
#
_symmetry.space_group_name_H-M   'P 1'
#
loop_
_entity.id
_entity.type
_entity.pdbx_description
1 polymer ?
#
loop_
_entity_poly.entity_id
_entity_poly.type
_entity_poly.pdbx_seq_one_letter_code
_entity_poly.pdbx_strand_id
1 'polypeptide(L)'
;MFKKLAKQLKAENDANSSFPMSSPMEAMQEQAKKTFLKRLSKHALNLYERKTDINNFTKLVLSDPENKSHEDIVDKLFNKGVVDPFSEDAIFNLSDNERFLRDLGLK
;
A
#
# COMPACT_ATOMS: atom_id res chain seq x y z
N MET A 1 10.39 9.69 -2.37
CA MET A 1 9.32 8.69 -2.10
C MET A 1 8.79 8.70 -0.66
N PHE A 2 9.50 9.25 0.34
CA PHE A 2 9.03 9.36 1.76
C PHE A 2 7.77 10.21 2.01
N LYS A 3 7.49 11.23 1.18
CA LYS A 3 6.25 12.03 1.32
C LYS A 3 4.99 11.22 0.95
N LYS A 4 5.12 10.17 0.12
CA LYS A 4 3.97 9.35 -0.28
C LYS A 4 3.49 8.47 0.88
N LEU A 5 4.39 7.82 1.62
CA LEU A 5 3.99 6.93 2.72
C LEU A 5 3.34 7.70 3.88
N ALA A 6 3.95 8.81 4.32
CA ALA A 6 3.37 9.65 5.37
C ALA A 6 2.03 10.29 4.94
N LYS A 7 1.88 10.59 3.65
CA LYS A 7 0.62 11.13 3.08
C LYS A 7 -0.44 10.05 2.91
N GLN A 8 -0.06 8.83 2.52
CA GLN A 8 -0.94 7.66 2.44
C GLN A 8 -1.44 7.25 3.83
N LEU A 9 -0.57 7.21 4.84
CA LEU A 9 -0.97 6.95 6.23
C LEU A 9 -1.91 8.02 6.79
N LYS A 10 -1.75 9.28 6.38
CA LYS A 10 -2.69 10.34 6.76
C LYS A 10 -4.05 10.18 6.08
N ALA A 11 -4.07 9.89 4.78
CA ALA A 11 -5.29 9.69 4.02
C ALA A 11 -6.07 8.42 4.42
N GLU A 12 -5.38 7.34 4.79
CA GLU A 12 -5.98 6.11 5.31
C GLU A 12 -6.64 6.33 6.68
N ASN A 13 -6.03 7.14 7.54
CA ASN A 13 -6.60 7.51 8.85
C ASN A 13 -7.90 8.32 8.71
N ASP A 14 -8.01 9.15 7.67
CA ASP A 14 -9.22 9.94 7.39
C ASP A 14 -10.31 9.09 6.71
N ALA A 15 -9.93 8.08 5.92
CA ALA A 15 -10.85 7.18 5.19
C ALA A 15 -11.47 6.06 6.05
N ASN A 16 -10.78 5.64 7.14
CA ASN A 16 -11.28 4.60 8.06
C ASN A 16 -12.36 5.10 9.05
N SER A 17 -13.02 6.23 8.78
CA SER A 17 -14.24 6.66 9.48
C SER A 17 -15.48 5.83 9.10
N SER A 18 -15.35 4.87 8.17
CA SER A 18 -16.36 3.86 7.87
C SER A 18 -15.81 2.47 8.18
N PHE A 19 -16.30 1.87 9.26
CA PHE A 19 -15.84 0.61 9.85
C PHE A 19 -16.07 -0.61 8.93
N PRO A 20 -15.06 -1.48 8.73
CA PRO A 20 -15.26 -2.92 8.67
C PRO A 20 -14.96 -3.51 10.06
N MET A 21 -15.71 -4.52 10.48
CA MET A 21 -15.51 -5.18 11.79
C MET A 21 -14.08 -5.77 11.90
N SER A 22 -13.18 -5.05 12.57
CA SER A 22 -11.90 -5.58 13.00
C SER A 22 -12.08 -6.39 14.27
N SER A 23 -11.38 -7.52 14.37
CA SER A 23 -11.39 -8.33 15.58
C SER A 23 -10.86 -7.51 16.76
N PRO A 24 -11.45 -7.61 17.98
CA PRO A 24 -10.95 -6.88 19.15
C PRO A 24 -9.45 -7.08 19.43
N MET A 25 -8.91 -8.25 19.06
CA MET A 25 -7.47 -8.53 19.14
C MET A 25 -6.64 -7.75 18.11
N GLU A 26 -7.15 -7.61 16.90
CA GLU A 26 -6.51 -6.83 15.83
C GLU A 26 -6.49 -5.34 16.17
N ALA A 27 -7.61 -4.80 16.63
CA ALA A 27 -7.71 -3.42 17.08
C ALA A 27 -6.72 -3.13 18.23
N MET A 28 -6.58 -4.04 19.18
CA MET A 28 -5.63 -3.91 20.28
C MET A 28 -4.17 -3.98 19.81
N GLN A 29 -3.86 -4.88 18.88
CA GLN A 29 -2.53 -5.00 18.31
C GLN A 29 -2.14 -3.76 17.48
N GLU A 30 -3.08 -3.21 16.74
CA GLU A 30 -2.89 -2.00 15.94
C GLU A 30 -2.72 -0.75 16.83
N GLN A 31 -3.49 -0.67 17.93
CA GLN A 31 -3.32 0.35 18.97
C GLN A 31 -1.93 0.26 19.62
N ALA A 32 -1.45 -0.95 19.93
CA ALA A 32 -0.13 -1.20 20.49
C ALA A 32 1.00 -0.83 19.50
N LYS A 33 0.83 -1.14 18.22
CA LYS A 33 1.76 -0.71 17.15
C LYS A 33 1.79 0.82 17.02
N LYS A 34 0.63 1.47 16.98
CA LYS A 34 0.50 2.94 16.89
C LYS A 34 1.16 3.64 18.08
N THR A 35 0.98 3.12 19.30
CA THR A 35 1.59 3.69 20.52
C THR A 35 3.10 3.45 20.58
N PHE A 36 3.58 2.27 20.19
CA PHE A 36 5.01 1.98 20.06
C PHE A 36 5.69 2.91 19.04
N LEU A 37 5.10 3.07 17.86
CA LEU A 37 5.61 3.96 16.81
C LEU A 37 5.59 5.44 17.23
N LYS A 38 4.58 5.88 17.98
CA LYS A 38 4.54 7.25 18.56
C LYS A 38 5.66 7.52 19.57
N ARG A 39 6.15 6.48 20.26
CA ARG A 39 7.24 6.58 21.26
C ARG A 39 8.63 6.44 20.66
N LEU A 40 8.73 6.03 19.39
CA LEU A 40 10.01 5.94 18.70
C LEU A 40 10.49 7.33 18.29
N SER A 41 11.74 7.64 18.63
CA SER A 41 12.36 8.88 18.16
C SER A 41 12.47 8.84 16.64
N LYS A 42 12.33 10.01 16.00
CA LYS A 42 12.49 10.17 14.55
C LYS A 42 13.83 9.59 14.06
N HIS A 43 14.86 9.66 14.88
CA HIS A 43 16.17 9.09 14.58
C HIS A 43 16.17 7.55 14.55
N ALA A 44 15.54 6.90 15.53
CA ALA A 44 15.41 5.44 15.57
C ALA A 44 14.58 4.90 14.41
N LEU A 45 13.50 5.59 14.05
CA LEU A 45 12.69 5.26 12.88
C LEU A 45 13.54 5.32 11.59
N ASN A 46 14.29 6.41 11.41
CA ASN A 46 15.12 6.61 10.22
C ASN A 46 16.25 5.56 10.11
N LEU A 47 16.83 5.14 11.24
CA LEU A 47 17.81 4.04 11.27
C LEU A 47 17.17 2.70 10.88
N TYR A 48 15.95 2.42 11.35
CA TYR A 48 15.23 1.20 11.00
C TYR A 48 14.85 1.17 9.51
N GLU A 49 14.32 2.28 8.98
CA GLU A 49 14.00 2.44 7.56
C GLU A 49 15.25 2.19 6.71
N ARG A 50 16.36 2.86 7.03
CA ARG A 50 17.64 2.65 6.32
C ARG A 50 18.10 1.20 6.34
N LYS A 51 18.01 0.52 7.48
CA LYS A 51 18.40 -0.90 7.59
C LYS A 51 17.49 -1.79 6.76
N THR A 52 16.19 -1.49 6.73
CA THR A 52 15.20 -2.22 5.94
C THR A 52 15.44 -2.05 4.45
N ASP A 53 15.72 -0.82 4.01
CA ASP A 53 16.04 -0.51 2.62
C ASP A 53 17.30 -1.25 2.14
N ILE A 54 18.37 -1.24 2.95
CA ILE A 54 19.60 -1.99 2.65
C ILE A 54 19.32 -3.49 2.52
N ASN A 55 18.49 -4.06 3.40
CA ASN A 55 18.15 -5.48 3.35
C ASN A 55 17.34 -5.81 2.09
N ASN A 56 16.35 -4.98 1.74
CA ASN A 56 15.55 -5.17 0.54
C ASN A 56 16.40 -5.04 -0.73
N PHE A 57 17.29 -4.05 -0.77
CA PHE A 57 18.22 -3.88 -1.88
C PHE A 57 19.17 -5.07 -2.02
N THR A 58 19.75 -5.54 -0.91
CA THR A 58 20.61 -6.74 -0.90
C THR A 58 19.86 -7.96 -1.43
N LYS A 59 18.59 -8.14 -1.03
CA LYS A 59 17.76 -9.24 -1.55
C LYS A 59 17.52 -9.13 -3.06
N LEU A 60 17.32 -7.92 -3.58
CA LEU A 60 17.16 -7.70 -5.03
C LEU A 60 18.46 -7.94 -5.79
N VAL A 61 19.61 -7.54 -5.25
CA VAL A 61 20.91 -7.78 -5.90
C VAL A 61 21.25 -9.27 -5.93
N LEU A 62 20.88 -10.00 -4.86
CA LEU A 62 21.12 -11.44 -4.76
C LEU A 62 19.97 -12.29 -5.34
N SER A 63 18.86 -11.68 -5.77
CA SER A 63 17.77 -12.44 -6.37
C SER A 63 18.19 -12.93 -7.74
N ASP A 64 17.80 -14.18 -8.04
CA ASP A 64 17.99 -14.76 -9.36
C ASP A 64 17.15 -13.97 -10.39
N PRO A 65 17.77 -13.29 -11.36
CA PRO A 65 17.05 -12.49 -12.36
C PRO A 65 16.17 -13.34 -13.27
N GLU A 66 16.41 -14.65 -13.36
CA GLU A 66 15.62 -15.58 -14.17
C GLU A 66 14.43 -16.19 -13.39
N ASN A 67 14.26 -15.83 -12.11
CA ASN A 67 13.20 -16.37 -11.28
C ASN A 67 11.83 -15.74 -11.63
N LYS A 68 11.06 -16.45 -12.45
CA LYS A 68 9.70 -16.07 -12.88
C LYS A 68 8.59 -16.51 -11.91
N SER A 69 8.91 -17.05 -10.74
CA SER A 69 7.88 -17.55 -9.81
C SER A 69 6.88 -16.47 -9.38
N HIS A 70 7.30 -15.21 -9.29
CA HIS A 70 6.39 -14.10 -8.99
C HIS A 70 5.47 -13.75 -10.17
N GLU A 71 5.95 -13.88 -11.41
CA GLU A 71 5.13 -13.73 -12.62
C GLU A 71 4.06 -14.82 -12.64
N ASP A 72 4.44 -16.08 -12.38
CA ASP A 72 3.50 -17.21 -12.30
C ASP A 72 2.42 -17.02 -11.21
N ILE A 73 2.76 -16.37 -10.09
CA ILE A 73 1.80 -16.08 -9.01
C ILE A 73 0.80 -15.02 -9.48
N VAL A 74 1.27 -13.98 -10.17
CA VAL A 74 0.44 -12.90 -10.71
C VAL A 74 -0.49 -13.44 -11.79
N ASP A 75 0.01 -14.27 -12.70
CA ASP A 75 -0.79 -14.92 -13.74
C ASP A 75 -1.87 -15.83 -13.13
N LYS A 76 -1.53 -16.57 -12.07
CA LYS A 76 -2.52 -17.37 -11.32
C LYS A 76 -3.60 -16.52 -10.65
N LEU A 77 -3.31 -15.30 -10.23
CA LEU A 77 -4.29 -14.39 -9.65
C LEU A 77 -5.25 -13.85 -10.72
N PHE A 78 -4.71 -13.45 -11.88
CA PHE A 78 -5.53 -13.01 -13.01
C PHE A 78 -6.42 -14.15 -13.56
N ASN A 79 -5.88 -15.36 -13.66
CA ASN A 79 -6.65 -16.55 -14.03
C ASN A 79 -7.78 -16.89 -13.04
N LYS A 80 -7.67 -16.45 -11.78
CA LYS A 80 -8.72 -16.59 -10.76
C LYS A 80 -9.78 -15.47 -10.81
N GLY A 81 -9.69 -14.56 -11.77
CA GLY A 81 -10.66 -13.48 -11.96
C GLY A 81 -10.40 -12.24 -11.11
N VAL A 82 -9.21 -12.10 -10.53
CA VAL A 82 -8.79 -10.81 -9.94
C VAL A 82 -8.63 -9.81 -11.08
N VAL A 83 -9.45 -8.75 -11.09
CA VAL A 83 -9.40 -7.70 -12.12
C VAL A 83 -8.23 -6.76 -11.83
N ASP A 84 -7.41 -6.49 -12.84
CA ASP A 84 -6.34 -5.49 -12.73
C ASP A 84 -6.93 -4.09 -12.52
N PRO A 85 -6.73 -3.46 -11.35
CA PRO A 85 -7.22 -2.12 -11.10
C PRO A 85 -6.54 -1.04 -11.96
N PHE A 86 -5.44 -1.37 -12.65
CA PHE A 86 -4.71 -0.50 -13.56
C PHE A 86 -4.83 -0.92 -15.03
N SER A 87 -5.78 -1.80 -15.35
CA SER A 87 -6.08 -2.12 -16.75
C SER A 87 -6.44 -0.83 -17.51
N GLU A 88 -5.93 -0.70 -18.74
CA GLU A 88 -6.17 0.47 -19.59
C GLU A 88 -7.66 0.74 -19.76
N ASP A 89 -8.47 -0.32 -19.88
CA ASP A 89 -9.93 -0.23 -19.97
C ASP A 89 -10.54 0.38 -18.69
N ALA A 90 -10.09 -0.02 -17.50
CA ALA A 90 -10.56 0.57 -16.24
C ALA A 90 -10.15 2.05 -16.11
N ILE A 91 -8.96 2.40 -16.60
CA ILE A 91 -8.47 3.79 -16.62
C ILE A 91 -9.27 4.63 -17.63
N PHE A 92 -9.59 4.08 -18.79
CA PHE A 92 -10.42 4.77 -19.79
C PHE A 92 -11.85 4.95 -19.28
N ASN A 93 -12.43 3.94 -18.63
CA ASN A 93 -13.76 4.06 -18.02
C ASN A 93 -13.83 5.13 -16.92
N LEU A 94 -12.70 5.50 -16.29
CA LEU A 94 -12.65 6.62 -15.35
C LEU A 94 -12.81 7.99 -16.03
N SER A 95 -12.43 8.15 -17.30
CA SER A 95 -12.64 9.43 -18.01
C SER A 95 -14.10 9.73 -18.29
N ASP A 96 -14.95 8.69 -18.35
CA ASP A 96 -16.39 8.83 -18.58
C ASP A 96 -17.20 8.83 -17.27
N ASN A 97 -16.52 8.67 -16.12
CA ASN A 97 -17.18 8.65 -14.82
C ASN A 97 -17.48 10.08 -14.34
N GLU A 98 -18.70 10.54 -14.61
CA GLU A 98 -19.20 11.88 -14.25
C GLU A 98 -19.01 12.22 -12.76
N ARG A 99 -19.18 11.24 -11.87
CA ARG A 99 -19.00 11.46 -10.42
C ARG A 99 -17.53 11.72 -10.10
N PHE A 100 -16.63 10.93 -10.67
CA PHE A 100 -15.19 11.10 -10.52
C PHE A 100 -14.71 12.43 -11.09
N LEU A 101 -15.18 12.82 -12.28
CA LEU A 101 -14.83 14.11 -12.89
C LEU A 101 -15.30 15.31 -12.06
N ARG A 102 -16.49 15.23 -11.44
CA ARG A 102 -17.00 16.26 -10.52
C ARG A 102 -16.16 16.36 -9.25
N ASP A 103 -15.77 15.22 -8.66
CA ASP A 103 -14.91 15.20 -7.47
C ASP A 103 -13.52 15.80 -7.74
N LEU A 104 -13.05 15.72 -8.99
CA LEU A 104 -11.82 16.37 -9.46
C LEU A 104 -11.99 17.84 -9.88
N GLY A 105 -13.22 18.35 -9.93
CA GLY A 105 -13.52 19.72 -10.35
C GLY A 105 -13.30 19.98 -11.85
N LEU A 106 -13.33 18.93 -12.67
CA LEU A 106 -13.14 19.01 -14.13
C LEU A 106 -14.45 19.16 -14.90
N LYS A 107 -15.60 19.00 -14.24
CA LYS A 107 -16.96 19.10 -14.78
C LYS A 107 -17.93 19.73 -13.80
#